data_AF-A0A4Q7FP79-F1
#
_entry.id   AF-A0A4Q7FP79-F1
#
_cell.length_a   1.000
_cell.length_b   1.000
_cell.length_c   1.000
_cell.angle_alpha   90.00
_cell.angle_beta   90.00
_cell.angle_gamma   90.00
#
_symmetry.space_group_name_H-M   'P 1'
#
loop_
_entity.id
_entity.type
_entity.pdbx_description
1 polymer ?
#
loop_
_entity_poly.entity_id
_entity_poly.type
_entity_poly.pdbx_seq_one_letter_code
_entity_poly.pdbx_strand_id
1 'polypeptide(L)'
;MTLVLMERHDIYQNQIRSQIDDMQARNNLLKDMDEALAALRTNRPTDEKTVKDYGSFVDSQGKTQDVFEWMQANGISIETENSDKRGVQSQFDAATSNLKAAIDSANSEGQMALIFLQGLLDKLNQVAELMSNLLSRDQKIKEVIIGNSR
;
A
#
# COMPACT_ATOMS: atom_id res chain seq x y z
N MET A 1 1.38 30.99 17.86
CA MET A 1 0.64 29.75 18.19
C MET A 1 -0.21 29.28 17.02
N THR A 2 -1.01 30.14 16.36
CA THR A 2 -1.76 29.80 15.13
C THR A 2 -0.85 29.34 13.99
N LEU A 3 0.28 30.01 13.75
CA LEU A 3 1.26 29.64 12.73
C LEU A 3 1.79 28.20 12.91
N VAL A 4 2.12 27.83 14.14
CA VAL A 4 2.61 26.48 14.49
C VAL A 4 1.53 25.41 14.26
N LEU A 5 0.27 25.74 14.51
CA LEU A 5 -0.84 24.82 14.22
C LEU A 5 -1.08 24.66 12.72
N MET A 6 -0.92 25.73 11.94
CA MET A 6 -0.99 25.68 10.48
C MET A 6 0.14 24.81 9.89
N GLU A 7 1.38 25.01 10.33
CA GLU A 7 2.52 24.16 9.91
C GLU A 7 2.27 22.69 10.25
N ARG A 8 1.73 22.41 11.44
CA ARG A 8 1.41 21.04 11.87
C ARG A 8 0.28 20.42 11.03
N HIS A 9 -0.72 21.21 10.68
CA HIS A 9 -1.80 20.79 9.78
C HIS A 9 -1.24 20.41 8.41
N ASP A 10 -0.35 21.22 7.84
CA ASP A 10 0.26 20.95 6.54
C ASP A 10 1.15 19.69 6.56
N ILE A 11 1.90 19.47 7.64
CA ILE A 11 2.68 18.24 7.84
C ILE A 11 1.77 17.00 7.81
N TYR A 12 0.66 17.03 8.56
CA TYR A 12 -0.26 15.89 8.58
C TYR A 12 -0.96 15.69 7.25
N GLN A 13 -1.33 16.75 6.53
CA GLN A 13 -1.87 16.61 5.18
C GLN A 13 -0.88 15.95 4.21
N ASN A 14 0.40 16.33 4.26
CA ASN A 14 1.43 15.71 3.43
C ASN A 14 1.62 14.23 3.77
N GLN A 15 1.63 13.88 5.07
CA GLN A 15 1.69 12.49 5.51
C GLN A 15 0.47 11.67 5.06
N ILE A 16 -0.73 12.24 5.14
CA ILE A 16 -1.96 11.60 4.66
C ILE A 16 -1.88 11.32 3.15
N ARG A 17 -1.44 12.31 2.35
CA ARG A 17 -1.29 12.13 0.90
C ARG A 17 -0.30 11.03 0.58
N SER A 18 0.88 11.06 1.19
CA SER A 18 1.89 9.99 1.04
C SER A 18 1.32 8.63 1.40
N GLN A 19 0.56 8.53 2.50
CA GLN A 19 -0.04 7.27 2.93
C GLN A 19 -1.09 6.74 1.95
N ILE A 20 -1.85 7.63 1.31
CA ILE A 20 -2.83 7.27 0.27
C ILE A 20 -2.11 6.76 -0.99
N ASP A 21 -1.04 7.43 -1.41
CA ASP A 21 -0.25 7.01 -2.58
C ASP A 21 0.38 5.63 -2.35
N ASP A 22 0.94 5.39 -1.16
CA ASP A 22 1.47 4.08 -0.76
C ASP A 22 0.39 3.00 -0.77
N MET A 23 -0.84 3.33 -0.33
CA MET A 23 -1.97 2.41 -0.38
C MET A 23 -2.40 2.08 -1.81
N GLN A 24 -2.39 3.05 -2.72
CA GLN A 24 -2.67 2.80 -4.13
C GLN A 24 -1.61 1.88 -4.75
N ALA A 25 -0.33 2.15 -4.48
CA ALA A 25 0.76 1.30 -4.93
C ALA A 25 0.62 -0.14 -4.40
N ARG A 26 0.22 -0.31 -3.13
CA ARG A 26 -0.07 -1.62 -2.53
C ARG A 26 -1.25 -2.32 -3.17
N ASN A 27 -2.33 -1.62 -3.47
CA ASN A 27 -3.48 -2.21 -4.16
C ASN A 27 -3.11 -2.68 -5.57
N ASN A 28 -2.28 -1.92 -6.28
CA ASN A 28 -1.74 -2.32 -7.58
C ASN A 28 -0.87 -3.57 -7.44
N LEU A 29 0.02 -3.61 -6.44
CA LEU A 29 0.85 -4.79 -6.16
C LEU A 29 0.00 -6.03 -5.83
N LEU A 30 -1.05 -5.90 -5.01
CA LEU A 30 -1.96 -7.00 -4.69
C LEU A 30 -2.68 -7.52 -5.93
N LYS A 31 -3.11 -6.62 -6.82
CA LYS A 31 -3.69 -7.01 -8.10
C LYS A 31 -2.69 -7.79 -8.96
N ASP A 32 -1.44 -7.33 -9.02
CA ASP A 32 -0.37 -8.00 -9.75
C ASP A 32 -0.07 -9.39 -9.16
N MET A 33 -0.07 -9.50 -7.82
CA MET A 33 0.07 -10.78 -7.12
C MET A 33 -1.07 -11.76 -7.46
N ASP A 34 -2.31 -11.29 -7.52
CA ASP A 34 -3.46 -12.13 -7.86
C ASP A 34 -3.42 -12.60 -9.32
N GLU A 35 -3.02 -11.74 -10.25
CA GLU A 35 -2.83 -12.09 -11.67
C GLU A 35 -1.68 -13.09 -11.85
N ALA A 36 -0.55 -12.89 -11.16
CA ALA A 36 0.56 -13.84 -11.15
C ALA A 36 0.14 -15.19 -10.57
N LEU A 37 -0.67 -15.19 -9.50
CA LEU A 37 -1.22 -16.40 -8.89
C LEU A 37 -2.17 -17.14 -9.82
N ALA A 38 -2.99 -16.41 -10.59
CA ALA A 38 -3.84 -16.98 -11.61
C ALA A 38 -3.02 -17.63 -12.74
N ALA A 39 -1.96 -16.96 -13.21
CA ALA A 39 -1.04 -17.49 -14.20
C ALA A 39 -0.36 -18.77 -13.71
N LEU A 40 0.15 -18.82 -12.47
CA LEU A 40 0.71 -20.03 -11.87
C LEU A 40 -0.28 -21.19 -11.86
N ARG A 41 -1.53 -20.93 -11.44
CA ARG A 41 -2.58 -21.97 -11.39
C ARG A 41 -2.95 -22.51 -12.77
N THR A 42 -3.06 -21.64 -13.77
CA THR A 42 -3.37 -22.03 -15.16
C THR A 42 -2.21 -22.80 -15.79
N ASN A 43 -0.97 -22.40 -15.49
CA ASN A 43 0.20 -23.03 -16.08
C ASN A 43 0.70 -24.26 -15.33
N ARG A 44 0.21 -24.50 -14.12
CA ARG A 44 0.55 -25.66 -13.29
C ARG A 44 0.44 -26.98 -14.09
N PRO A 45 1.52 -27.77 -14.16
CA PRO A 45 1.47 -29.13 -14.70
C PRO A 45 0.52 -30.03 -13.91
N THR A 46 -0.13 -30.98 -14.59
CA THR A 46 -0.96 -32.01 -13.95
C THR A 46 -0.16 -33.18 -13.38
N ASP A 47 1.12 -33.29 -13.77
CA ASP A 47 1.98 -34.44 -13.48
C ASP A 47 3.35 -33.98 -12.98
N GLU A 48 3.93 -34.74 -12.04
CA GLU A 48 5.16 -34.37 -11.32
C GLU A 48 6.42 -34.32 -12.18
N LYS A 49 6.38 -34.88 -13.39
CA LYS A 49 7.55 -34.96 -14.29
C LYS A 49 7.52 -33.92 -15.40
N THR A 50 6.38 -33.27 -15.61
CA THR A 50 6.19 -32.34 -16.72
C THR A 50 6.77 -30.98 -16.31
N VAL A 51 7.79 -30.54 -17.05
CA VAL A 51 8.44 -29.24 -16.85
C VAL A 51 7.75 -28.20 -17.74
N LYS A 52 7.13 -27.19 -17.15
CA LYS A 52 6.38 -26.15 -17.86
C LYS A 52 6.77 -24.76 -17.39
N ASP A 53 6.67 -23.79 -18.30
CA ASP A 53 6.90 -22.38 -18.00
C ASP A 53 5.88 -21.85 -17.00
N TYR A 54 6.33 -21.08 -15.99
CA TYR A 54 5.47 -20.40 -15.02
C TYR A 54 4.50 -19.43 -15.69
N GLY A 55 4.87 -18.93 -16.87
CA GLY A 55 4.07 -18.14 -17.78
C GLY A 55 4.15 -16.65 -17.50
N SER A 56 3.19 -15.93 -18.07
CA SER A 56 3.15 -14.48 -18.02
C SER A 56 1.75 -14.00 -17.66
N PHE A 57 1.69 -12.81 -17.07
CA PHE A 57 0.45 -12.11 -16.74
C PHE A 57 0.54 -10.66 -17.18
N VAL A 58 -0.58 -9.96 -17.17
CA VAL A 58 -0.62 -8.51 -17.44
C VAL A 58 -0.72 -7.80 -16.10
N ASP A 59 0.25 -6.94 -15.81
CA ASP A 59 0.25 -6.16 -14.58
C ASP A 59 -0.82 -5.06 -14.57
N SER A 60 -0.98 -4.42 -13.43
CA SER A 60 -1.89 -3.29 -13.16
C SER A 60 -1.63 -2.07 -14.04
N GLN A 61 -0.46 -1.99 -14.67
CA GLN A 61 -0.08 -0.94 -15.62
C GLN A 61 -0.33 -1.34 -17.08
N GLY A 62 -0.82 -2.56 -17.33
CA GLY A 62 -1.14 -3.08 -18.65
C GLY A 62 0.07 -3.70 -19.38
N LYS A 63 1.19 -3.93 -18.70
CA LYS A 63 2.39 -4.52 -19.28
C LYS A 63 2.42 -6.03 -19.01
N THR A 64 2.77 -6.80 -20.04
CA THR A 64 3.00 -8.24 -19.87
C THR A 64 4.30 -8.47 -19.12
N GLN A 65 4.22 -9.22 -18.02
CA GLN A 65 5.34 -9.60 -17.18
C GLN A 65 5.43 -11.11 -17.03
N ASP A 66 6.66 -11.61 -16.96
CA ASP A 66 6.98 -13.00 -16.67
C ASP A 66 6.82 -13.26 -15.18
N VAL A 67 6.10 -14.32 -14.81
CA VAL A 67 5.81 -14.64 -13.40
C VAL A 67 7.09 -14.87 -12.61
N PHE A 68 8.07 -15.56 -13.19
CA PHE A 68 9.31 -15.90 -12.51
C PHE A 68 10.17 -14.68 -12.25
N GLU A 69 10.37 -13.85 -13.28
CA GLU A 69 11.13 -12.59 -13.15
C GLU A 69 10.46 -11.63 -12.17
N TRP A 70 9.13 -11.50 -12.26
CA TRP A 70 8.36 -10.62 -11.39
C TRP A 70 8.40 -11.09 -9.93
N MET A 71 8.24 -12.39 -9.67
CA MET A 71 8.34 -12.93 -8.31
C MET A 71 9.72 -12.67 -7.71
N GLN A 72 10.80 -12.89 -8.47
CA GLN A 72 12.16 -12.58 -8.00
C GLN A 72 12.37 -11.08 -7.75
N ALA A 73 11.91 -10.22 -8.66
CA ALA A 73 12.02 -8.77 -8.51
C ALA A 73 11.29 -8.25 -7.27
N ASN A 74 10.21 -8.93 -6.86
CA ASN A 74 9.46 -8.64 -5.64
C ASN A 74 9.95 -9.40 -4.41
N GLY A 75 11.08 -10.12 -4.51
CA GLY A 75 11.67 -10.86 -3.39
C GLY A 75 10.88 -12.08 -2.94
N ILE A 76 9.96 -12.58 -3.77
CA ILE A 76 9.15 -13.76 -3.49
C ILE A 76 9.91 -14.99 -3.98
N SER A 77 10.22 -15.90 -3.05
CA SER A 77 10.97 -17.12 -3.35
C SER A 77 10.25 -17.98 -4.40
N ILE A 78 10.97 -18.30 -5.46
CA ILE A 78 10.57 -19.27 -6.49
C ILE A 78 11.77 -20.18 -6.76
N GLU A 79 11.52 -21.47 -6.98
CA GLU A 79 12.60 -22.41 -7.26
C GLU A 79 13.27 -22.09 -8.59
N THR A 80 14.61 -22.11 -8.60
CA THR A 80 15.44 -21.64 -9.71
C THR A 80 16.41 -22.73 -10.13
N GLU A 81 15.90 -23.91 -10.50
CA GLU A 81 16.80 -24.95 -11.02
C GLU A 81 17.44 -24.44 -12.32
N ASN A 82 18.70 -24.00 -12.24
CA ASN A 82 19.48 -23.34 -13.30
C ASN A 82 18.90 -22.03 -13.88
N SER A 83 18.19 -21.24 -13.06
CA SER A 83 17.50 -20.02 -13.54
C SER A 83 16.50 -20.29 -14.68
N ASP A 84 15.98 -21.52 -14.78
CA ASP A 84 14.97 -21.86 -15.76
C ASP A 84 13.63 -21.22 -15.35
N LYS A 85 12.91 -20.64 -16.31
CA LYS A 85 11.56 -20.06 -16.12
C LYS A 85 10.50 -21.15 -16.03
N ARG A 86 10.93 -22.38 -15.78
CA ARG A 86 10.13 -23.58 -15.89
C ARG A 86 10.28 -24.39 -14.63
N GLY A 87 9.20 -25.03 -14.25
CA GLY A 87 9.21 -25.92 -13.11
C GLY A 87 8.30 -27.12 -13.28
N VAL A 88 8.49 -28.08 -12.38
CA VAL A 88 7.58 -29.21 -12.17
C VAL A 88 6.45 -28.82 -11.21
N GLN A 89 5.44 -29.68 -11.11
CA GLN A 89 4.26 -29.47 -10.27
C GLN A 89 4.58 -29.05 -8.83
N SER A 90 5.55 -29.69 -8.17
CA SER A 90 5.94 -29.36 -6.80
C SER A 90 6.52 -27.94 -6.67
N GLN A 91 7.28 -27.48 -7.67
CA GLN A 91 7.84 -26.13 -7.71
C GLN A 91 6.75 -25.08 -7.96
N PHE A 92 5.74 -25.39 -8.78
CA PHE A 92 4.55 -24.54 -8.93
C PHE A 92 3.75 -24.44 -7.63
N ASP A 93 3.59 -25.55 -6.90
CA ASP A 93 2.88 -25.58 -5.62
C ASP A 93 3.64 -24.78 -4.55
N ALA A 94 4.97 -24.88 -4.51
CA ALA A 94 5.83 -24.07 -3.64
C ALA A 94 5.72 -22.57 -3.99
N ALA A 95 5.86 -22.21 -5.28
CA ALA A 95 5.71 -20.83 -5.75
C ALA A 95 4.32 -20.26 -5.41
N THR A 96 3.27 -21.05 -5.62
CA THR A 96 1.88 -20.70 -5.25
C THR A 96 1.75 -20.44 -3.75
N SER A 97 2.36 -21.28 -2.91
CA SER A 97 2.34 -21.10 -1.45
C SER A 97 3.10 -19.84 -1.03
N ASN A 98 4.27 -19.58 -1.60
CA ASN A 98 5.08 -18.41 -1.30
C ASN A 98 4.38 -17.12 -1.73
N LEU A 99 3.75 -17.12 -2.90
CA LEU A 99 2.97 -15.97 -3.40
C LEU A 99 1.75 -15.69 -2.52
N LYS A 100 1.03 -16.74 -2.07
CA LYS A 100 -0.06 -16.56 -1.09
C LYS A 100 0.43 -15.95 0.22
N ALA A 101 1.56 -16.43 0.75
CA ALA A 101 2.14 -15.86 1.96
C ALA A 101 2.52 -14.37 1.77
N ALA A 102 3.05 -14.01 0.60
CA ALA A 102 3.33 -12.62 0.26
C ALA A 102 2.06 -11.76 0.17
N ILE A 103 0.99 -12.28 -0.44
CA ILE A 103 -0.34 -11.63 -0.49
C ILE A 103 -0.87 -11.39 0.93
N ASP A 104 -0.83 -12.40 1.80
CA ASP A 104 -1.31 -12.29 3.17
C ASP A 104 -0.51 -11.26 3.98
N SER A 105 0.82 -11.20 3.77
CA SER A 105 1.67 -10.15 4.36
C SER A 105 1.28 -8.76 3.86
N ALA A 106 1.17 -8.58 2.55
CA ALA A 106 0.80 -7.29 1.95
C ALA A 106 -0.59 -6.81 2.41
N ASN A 107 -1.56 -7.72 2.54
CA ASN A 107 -2.87 -7.43 3.10
C ASN A 107 -2.80 -6.99 4.56
N SER A 108 -2.02 -7.69 5.38
CA SER A 108 -1.84 -7.35 6.81
C SER A 108 -1.19 -5.98 6.97
N GLU A 109 -0.17 -5.68 6.16
CA GLU A 109 0.43 -4.35 6.14
C GLU A 109 -0.54 -3.28 5.65
N GLY A 110 -1.42 -3.59 4.69
CA GLY A 110 -2.48 -2.69 4.23
C GLY A 110 -3.47 -2.32 5.34
N GLN A 111 -3.84 -3.28 6.19
CA GLN A 111 -4.67 -3.03 7.37
C GLN A 111 -3.95 -2.11 8.37
N MET A 112 -2.64 -2.31 8.58
CA MET A 112 -1.84 -1.42 9.43
C MET A 112 -1.74 0.00 8.87
N ALA A 113 -1.59 0.14 7.55
CA ALA A 113 -1.59 1.44 6.87
C ALA A 113 -2.92 2.19 7.07
N LEU A 114 -4.06 1.49 7.02
CA LEU A 114 -5.37 2.07 7.32
C LEU A 114 -5.47 2.57 8.76
N ILE A 115 -4.97 1.81 9.74
CA ILE A 115 -4.94 2.24 11.14
C ILE A 115 -4.10 3.50 11.30
N PHE A 116 -2.94 3.55 10.63
CA PHE A 116 -2.08 4.74 10.65
C PHE A 116 -2.76 5.95 10.02
N LEU A 117 -3.43 5.77 8.87
CA LEU A 117 -4.20 6.81 8.20
C LEU A 117 -5.32 7.36 9.09
N GLN A 118 -6.08 6.49 9.76
CA GLN A 118 -7.10 6.90 10.74
C GLN A 118 -6.49 7.75 11.85
N GLY A 119 -5.36 7.32 12.42
CA GLY A 119 -4.65 8.09 13.44
C GLY A 119 -4.12 9.45 12.95
N LEU A 120 -3.72 9.57 11.67
CA LEU A 120 -3.36 10.86 11.07
C LEU A 120 -4.58 11.78 10.88
N LEU A 121 -5.70 11.23 10.43
CA LEU A 121 -6.95 11.98 10.26
C LEU A 121 -7.47 12.52 11.59
N ASP A 122 -7.40 11.71 12.66
CA ASP A 122 -7.79 12.14 14.01
C ASP A 122 -6.89 13.30 14.49
N LYS A 123 -5.58 13.21 14.27
CA LYS A 123 -4.64 14.30 14.61
C LYS A 123 -4.90 15.56 13.80
N LEU A 124 -5.22 15.43 12.51
CA LEU A 124 -5.56 16.56 11.65
C LEU A 124 -6.82 17.27 12.17
N ASN A 125 -7.87 16.50 12.51
CA ASN A 125 -9.11 17.02 13.08
C ASN A 125 -8.87 17.77 14.40
N GLN A 126 -8.07 17.20 15.32
CA GLN A 126 -7.71 17.87 16.57
C GLN A 126 -7.00 19.21 16.34
N VAL A 127 -6.08 19.27 15.36
CA VAL A 127 -5.39 20.52 15.02
C VAL A 127 -6.37 21.54 14.45
N ALA A 128 -7.32 21.13 13.60
CA ALA A 128 -8.36 22.00 13.06
C ALA A 128 -9.26 22.58 14.16
N GLU A 129 -9.68 21.76 15.12
CA GLU A 129 -10.46 22.21 16.29
C GLU A 129 -9.71 23.22 17.15
N LEU A 130 -8.42 22.97 17.42
CA LEU A 130 -7.58 23.90 18.17
C LEU A 130 -7.40 25.24 17.44
N MET A 131 -7.23 25.21 16.12
CA MET A 131 -7.16 26.43 15.31
C MET A 131 -8.47 27.23 15.37
N SER A 132 -9.61 26.55 15.23
CA SER A 132 -10.94 27.18 15.33
C SER A 132 -11.18 27.82 16.70
N ASN A 133 -10.82 27.11 17.78
CA ASN A 133 -10.92 27.61 19.14
C ASN A 133 -10.03 28.83 19.39
N LEU A 134 -8.81 28.83 18.84
CA LEU A 134 -7.89 29.95 18.96
C LEU A 134 -8.40 31.18 18.20
N LEU A 135 -8.89 31.00 16.97
CA LEU A 135 -9.51 32.06 16.16
C LEU A 135 -10.72 32.67 16.86
N SER A 136 -11.59 31.84 17.42
CA SER A 136 -12.78 32.27 18.16
C SER A 136 -12.40 33.10 19.40
N ARG A 137 -11.34 32.71 20.12
CA ARG A 137 -10.82 33.47 21.26
C ARG A 137 -10.20 34.81 20.82
N ASP A 138 -9.43 34.81 19.74
CA ASP A 138 -8.82 36.03 19.19
C ASP A 138 -9.88 37.06 18.75
N GLN A 139 -10.95 36.60 18.08
CA GLN A 139 -12.09 37.45 17.73
C GLN A 139 -12.74 38.07 18.96
N LYS A 140 -13.05 37.26 19.99
CA LYS A 140 -13.63 37.76 21.24
C LYS A 140 -12.74 38.79 21.93
N ILE A 141 -11.42 38.58 21.96
CA ILE A 141 -10.48 39.54 22.54
C ILE A 141 -10.50 40.86 21.75
N LYS A 142 -10.47 40.79 20.41
CA LYS A 142 -10.56 41.98 19.56
C LYS A 142 -11.86 42.74 19.78
N GLU A 143 -12.99 42.05 19.87
CA GLU A 143 -14.30 42.64 20.18
C GLU A 143 -14.29 43.36 21.53
N VAL A 144 -13.69 42.77 22.57
CA VAL A 144 -13.56 43.40 23.89
C VAL A 144 -12.67 44.64 23.83
N ILE A 145 -11.53 44.58 23.13
CA ILE A 145 -10.64 45.74 22.98
C ILE A 145 -11.35 46.87 22.23
N ILE A 146 -12.00 46.56 21.10
CA ILE A 146 -12.76 47.54 20.32
C ILE A 146 -13.90 48.12 21.17
N GLY A 147 -14.62 47.28 21.90
CA GLY A 147 -15.72 47.68 22.78
C GLY A 147 -15.27 48.58 23.93
N ASN A 148 -14.11 48.32 24.53
CA ASN A 148 -13.53 49.16 25.59
C ASN A 148 -12.87 50.44 25.07
N SER A 149 -12.56 50.51 23.77
CA SER A 149 -11.98 51.70 23.12
C SER A 149 -13.00 52.68 22.55
N ARG A 150 -14.30 52.34 22.65
CA ARG A 150 -15.43 53.24 22.37
C ARG A 150 -15.90 53.91 23.65
#